data_AF-K7VLF2-F1
#
_entry.id   AF-K7VLF2-F1
#
_cell.length_a   1.000
_cell.length_b   1.000
_cell.length_c   1.000
_cell.angle_alpha   90.00
_cell.angle_beta   90.00
_cell.angle_gamma   90.00
#
_symmetry.space_group_name_H-M   'P 1'
#
loop_
_entity.id
_entity.type
_entity.pdbx_description
1 polymer ?
#
loop_
_entity_poly.entity_id
_entity_poly.type
_entity_poly.pdbx_seq_one_letter_code
_entity_poly.pdbx_strand_id
1 'polypeptide(L)'
;MARPSVLVVLSLTLATLLATTANAQDYTAPTASPLPNSPSPPPPPPPESSTAPLPASQPPPDQASSPPPPSPLPPASSPPLPPASSPPPPSPAASSPPPPSPPPPPPPASNWTPVVNVKDPKIQQVAQFAVRIDALSTRELNMQLLNVVSGETQPSNGGYNYRLVVTVSGGKYTQYEAFVWGILGTTSWQLLSFTPMY
;
A
#
# COMPACT_ATOMS: atom_id res chain seq x y z
N MET A 1 -25.21 -19.13 -27.52
CA MET A 1 -24.18 -20.20 -27.61
C MET A 1 -23.01 -19.85 -26.72
N ALA A 2 -22.63 -20.76 -25.83
CA ALA A 2 -21.59 -20.60 -24.81
C ALA A 2 -20.18 -20.46 -25.41
N ARG A 3 -19.35 -19.58 -24.82
CA ARG A 3 -17.92 -19.47 -25.11
C ARG A 3 -17.14 -20.43 -24.20
N PRO A 4 -16.09 -21.11 -24.68
CA PRO A 4 -15.31 -22.01 -23.86
C PRO A 4 -14.38 -21.21 -22.93
N SER A 5 -14.44 -21.49 -21.63
CA SER A 5 -13.48 -21.05 -20.63
C SER A 5 -12.17 -21.82 -20.83
N VAL A 6 -11.09 -21.12 -21.15
CA VAL A 6 -9.74 -21.69 -21.18
C VAL A 6 -9.17 -21.62 -19.76
N LEU A 7 -9.25 -22.75 -19.06
CA LEU A 7 -8.52 -23.03 -17.81
C LEU A 7 -7.08 -23.38 -18.19
N VAL A 8 -6.14 -22.44 -18.05
CA VAL A 8 -4.71 -22.75 -18.09
C VAL A 8 -4.30 -23.25 -16.71
N VAL A 9 -4.33 -24.56 -16.52
CA VAL A 9 -3.72 -25.23 -15.37
C VAL A 9 -2.28 -25.53 -15.73
N LEU A 10 -1.35 -24.67 -15.30
CA LEU A 10 0.08 -24.94 -15.42
C LEU A 10 0.58 -25.58 -14.11
N SER A 11 0.43 -26.89 -14.01
CA SER A 11 1.09 -27.70 -12.97
C SER A 11 2.49 -28.07 -13.46
N LEU A 12 3.54 -27.44 -12.92
CA LEU A 12 4.90 -27.97 -13.02
C LEU A 12 5.35 -28.51 -11.67
N THR A 13 5.54 -29.82 -11.64
CA THR A 13 6.07 -30.61 -10.55
C THR A 13 7.61 -30.62 -10.55
N LEU A 14 8.17 -30.55 -9.34
CA LEU A 14 9.37 -31.24 -8.86
C LEU A 14 10.76 -30.65 -9.17
N ALA A 15 11.46 -30.28 -8.10
CA ALA A 15 12.85 -30.67 -7.87
C ALA A 15 13.18 -30.61 -6.37
N THR A 16 13.20 -31.77 -5.72
CA THR A 16 13.72 -32.00 -4.38
C THR A 16 15.25 -31.90 -4.43
N LEU A 17 15.88 -31.03 -3.64
CA LEU A 17 17.30 -31.20 -3.31
C LEU A 17 17.54 -30.93 -1.82
N LEU A 18 17.99 -31.99 -1.16
CA LEU A 18 18.45 -32.03 0.22
C LEU A 18 19.83 -31.38 0.32
N ALA A 19 20.02 -30.44 1.25
CA ALA A 19 21.34 -30.08 1.74
C ALA A 19 21.27 -29.86 3.27
N THR A 20 21.61 -30.96 3.93
CA THR A 20 22.17 -31.21 5.25
C THR A 20 22.57 -30.00 6.10
N THR A 21 22.09 -30.02 7.36
CA THR A 21 22.55 -29.19 8.47
C THR A 21 24.01 -29.51 8.83
N ALA A 22 24.82 -28.49 9.14
CA ALA A 22 26.00 -28.65 9.98
C ALA A 22 26.19 -27.34 10.76
N ASN A 23 26.11 -27.49 12.08
CA ASN A 23 26.31 -26.46 13.09
C ASN A 23 27.80 -26.12 13.23
N ALA A 24 28.00 -24.97 13.89
CA ALA A 24 29.10 -24.66 14.80
C ALA A 24 30.43 -24.17 14.21
N GLN A 25 30.75 -22.94 14.64
CA GLN A 25 32.02 -22.53 15.23
C GLN A 25 33.28 -22.74 14.38
N ASP A 26 33.88 -21.66 13.88
CA ASP A 26 35.17 -21.21 14.42
C ASP A 26 35.59 -19.86 13.81
N TYR A 27 36.17 -19.03 14.65
CA TYR A 27 36.63 -17.68 14.37
C TYR A 27 38.14 -17.77 14.12
N THR A 28 38.62 -17.70 12.87
CA THR A 28 39.99 -17.25 12.58
C THR A 28 40.20 -16.95 11.09
N ALA A 29 40.61 -15.72 10.81
CA ALA A 29 41.17 -15.28 9.52
C ALA A 29 42.70 -15.11 9.68
N PRO A 30 43.47 -14.69 8.65
CA PRO A 30 43.53 -15.08 7.23
C PRO A 30 44.99 -15.40 6.79
N THR A 31 45.23 -16.04 5.62
CA THR A 31 46.36 -15.65 4.72
C THR A 31 46.33 -16.32 3.33
N ALA A 32 46.47 -15.46 2.31
CA ALA A 32 47.15 -15.55 1.00
C ALA A 32 46.99 -16.70 -0.03
N SER A 33 46.67 -16.27 -1.28
CA SER A 33 47.34 -16.58 -2.58
C SER A 33 46.55 -17.33 -3.71
N PRO A 34 46.86 -17.04 -5.01
CA PRO A 34 45.86 -16.68 -6.07
C PRO A 34 45.91 -17.54 -7.37
N LEU A 35 45.05 -17.24 -8.39
CA LEU A 35 45.16 -17.28 -9.89
C LEU A 35 43.80 -17.61 -10.62
N PRO A 36 43.59 -17.38 -11.95
CA PRO A 36 42.87 -16.22 -12.52
C PRO A 36 41.64 -16.55 -13.42
N ASN A 37 41.02 -15.49 -13.99
CA ASN A 37 40.17 -15.42 -15.20
C ASN A 37 38.64 -15.29 -15.04
N SER A 38 38.13 -14.05 -15.04
CA SER A 38 36.87 -13.69 -15.73
C SER A 38 36.84 -12.17 -15.97
N PRO A 39 36.47 -11.66 -17.16
CA PRO A 39 36.45 -10.24 -17.45
C PRO A 39 35.39 -9.52 -16.63
N SER A 40 35.79 -8.47 -15.90
CA SER A 40 34.88 -7.63 -15.12
C SER A 40 33.92 -6.84 -16.02
N PRO A 41 32.65 -6.66 -15.63
CA PRO A 41 31.75 -5.74 -16.32
C PRO A 41 32.27 -4.30 -16.26
N PRO A 42 31.94 -3.44 -17.25
CA PRO A 42 32.38 -2.05 -17.25
C PRO A 42 31.81 -1.30 -16.04
N PRO A 43 32.54 -0.31 -15.49
CA PRO A 43 32.05 0.51 -14.39
C PRO A 43 30.84 1.36 -14.84
N PRO A 44 29.89 1.68 -13.94
CA PRO A 44 28.82 2.62 -14.25
C PRO A 44 29.40 4.01 -14.57
N PRO A 45 28.74 4.80 -15.44
CA PRO A 45 29.19 6.16 -15.73
C PRO A 45 29.18 7.02 -14.46
N PRO A 46 30.11 7.99 -14.33
CA PRO A 46 30.13 8.92 -13.21
C PRO A 46 28.86 9.78 -13.21
N PRO A 47 28.35 10.20 -12.04
CA PRO A 47 27.25 11.15 -11.97
C PRO A 47 27.67 12.46 -12.64
N GLU A 48 26.90 12.92 -13.62
CA GLU A 48 27.09 14.22 -14.24
C GLU A 48 26.86 15.32 -13.21
N SER A 49 27.95 15.92 -12.74
CA SER A 49 27.94 17.20 -12.03
C SER A 49 27.49 18.29 -13.01
N SER A 50 26.22 18.70 -12.93
CA SER A 50 25.73 19.90 -13.63
C SER A 50 25.00 20.84 -12.67
N THR A 51 25.81 21.74 -12.11
CA THR A 51 25.62 23.20 -12.05
C THR A 51 24.22 23.76 -11.69
N ALA A 52 24.18 24.37 -10.51
CA ALA A 52 23.09 25.17 -9.93
C ALA A 52 22.64 26.38 -10.80
N PRO A 53 21.47 26.99 -10.50
CA PRO A 53 21.48 28.01 -9.44
C PRO A 53 20.30 27.90 -8.45
N LEU A 54 20.54 28.47 -7.28
CA LEU A 54 19.60 28.68 -6.17
C LEU A 54 18.34 29.41 -6.63
N PRO A 55 17.13 28.98 -6.23
CA PRO A 55 15.97 29.85 -6.31
C PRO A 55 16.12 30.96 -5.26
N ALA A 56 16.17 32.20 -5.75
CA ALA A 56 16.15 33.40 -4.94
C ALA A 56 14.89 33.44 -4.07
N SER A 57 15.08 33.85 -2.83
CA SER A 57 14.07 34.12 -1.82
C SER A 57 12.91 34.94 -2.40
N GLN A 58 11.73 34.32 -2.52
CA GLN A 58 10.49 35.04 -2.80
C GLN A 58 9.91 35.55 -1.47
N PRO A 59 9.61 36.87 -1.33
CA PRO A 59 8.98 37.41 -0.14
C PRO A 59 7.52 36.91 -0.04
N PRO A 60 6.96 36.77 1.17
CA PRO A 60 5.54 36.45 1.33
C PRO A 60 4.68 37.58 0.72
N PRO A 61 3.64 37.26 -0.07
CA PRO A 61 2.70 38.27 -0.52
C PRO A 61 1.88 38.79 0.67
N ASP A 62 1.68 40.09 0.65
CA ASP A 62 1.08 40.94 1.67
C ASP A 62 -0.18 40.38 2.34
N GLN A 63 -0.22 40.53 3.66
CA GLN A 63 -1.41 40.43 4.49
C GLN A 63 -2.50 41.36 3.94
N ALA A 64 -3.40 40.81 3.14
CA ALA A 64 -4.62 41.48 2.74
C ALA A 64 -5.58 41.53 3.94
N SER A 65 -5.58 42.68 4.59
CA SER A 65 -6.57 43.28 5.47
C SER A 65 -7.91 42.52 5.57
N SER A 66 -8.09 41.78 6.67
CA SER A 66 -9.42 41.35 7.08
C SER A 66 -10.21 42.55 7.63
N PRO A 67 -11.49 42.71 7.25
CA PRO A 67 -12.31 43.84 7.68
C PRO A 67 -12.56 43.83 9.19
N PRO A 68 -12.80 44.99 9.82
CA PRO A 68 -13.09 45.06 11.24
C PRO A 68 -14.41 44.35 11.56
N PRO A 69 -14.56 43.80 12.78
CA PRO A 69 -15.81 43.21 13.21
C PRO A 69 -16.94 44.26 13.25
N PRO A 70 -18.20 43.87 13.00
CA PRO A 70 -19.34 44.77 13.09
C PRO A 70 -19.52 45.30 14.51
N SER A 71 -19.93 46.57 14.62
CA SER A 71 -20.24 47.25 15.88
C SER A 71 -21.39 46.56 16.64
N PRO A 72 -21.41 46.60 17.98
CA PRO A 72 -22.48 45.99 18.77
C PRO A 72 -23.82 46.68 18.49
N LEU A 73 -24.88 45.87 18.37
CA LEU A 73 -26.27 46.33 18.30
C LEU A 73 -26.66 47.03 19.62
N PRO A 74 -27.47 48.11 19.56
CA PRO A 74 -28.00 48.76 20.77
C PRO A 74 -28.93 47.81 21.54
N PRO A 75 -29.09 47.99 22.87
CA PRO A 75 -30.01 47.18 23.65
C PRO A 75 -31.44 47.50 23.22
N ALA A 76 -32.09 46.55 22.54
CA ALA A 76 -33.51 46.63 22.26
C ALA A 76 -34.30 46.19 23.51
N SER A 77 -35.14 47.11 23.96
CA SER A 77 -36.00 47.08 25.15
C SER A 77 -36.62 45.72 25.49
N SER A 78 -36.49 45.34 26.76
CA SER A 78 -37.04 44.12 27.35
C SER A 78 -38.57 44.04 27.21
N PRO A 79 -39.14 42.97 26.64
CA PRO A 79 -40.55 42.66 26.77
C PRO A 79 -40.86 42.15 28.20
N PRO A 80 -42.12 42.25 28.66
CA PRO A 80 -42.51 41.88 30.02
C PRO A 80 -42.33 40.38 30.28
N LEU A 81 -41.94 40.04 31.51
CA LEU A 81 -41.68 38.67 31.96
C LEU A 81 -42.92 37.77 31.78
N PRO A 82 -42.79 36.62 31.09
CA PRO A 82 -43.81 35.58 31.13
C PRO A 82 -43.90 34.95 32.53
N PRO A 83 -45.07 34.39 32.91
CA PRO A 83 -45.29 33.82 34.23
C PRO A 83 -44.25 32.74 34.56
N ALA A 84 -43.88 32.69 35.85
CA ALA A 84 -42.85 31.81 36.40
C ALA A 84 -43.01 30.38 35.88
N SER A 85 -42.12 30.01 34.97
CA SER A 85 -42.04 28.65 34.44
C SER A 85 -41.56 27.73 35.55
N SER A 86 -42.34 26.68 35.81
CA SER A 86 -42.00 25.60 36.73
C SER A 86 -40.56 25.15 36.51
N PRO A 87 -39.80 24.81 37.58
CA PRO A 87 -38.44 24.31 37.41
C PRO A 87 -38.44 23.09 36.47
N PRO A 88 -37.48 23.01 35.53
CA PRO A 88 -37.35 21.84 34.71
C PRO A 88 -37.11 20.62 35.62
N PRO A 89 -37.61 19.43 35.26
CA PRO A 89 -37.17 18.21 35.93
C PRO A 89 -35.64 18.13 35.86
N PRO A 90 -34.96 17.55 36.87
CA PRO A 90 -33.51 17.36 36.80
C PRO A 90 -33.17 16.64 35.51
N SER A 91 -32.23 17.18 34.74
CA SER A 91 -31.70 16.53 33.55
C SER A 91 -31.35 15.09 33.90
N PRO A 92 -31.81 14.09 33.13
CA PRO A 92 -31.34 12.73 33.32
C PRO A 92 -29.81 12.79 33.28
N ALA A 93 -29.16 12.27 34.32
CA ALA A 93 -27.72 12.23 34.42
C ALA A 93 -27.17 11.74 33.08
N ALA A 94 -26.37 12.58 32.43
CA ALA A 94 -25.76 12.28 31.14
C ALA A 94 -25.04 10.95 31.29
N SER A 95 -25.65 9.89 30.76
CA SER A 95 -25.07 8.57 30.74
C SER A 95 -23.80 8.72 29.92
N SER A 96 -22.65 8.50 30.57
CA SER A 96 -21.37 8.52 29.88
C SER A 96 -21.48 7.66 28.62
N PRO A 97 -20.97 8.12 27.47
CA PRO A 97 -20.97 7.26 26.29
C PRO A 97 -20.29 5.94 26.65
N PRO A 98 -20.82 4.79 26.20
CA PRO A 98 -20.15 3.52 26.44
C PRO A 98 -18.72 3.61 25.91
N PRO A 99 -17.75 2.96 26.57
CA PRO A 99 -16.40 2.86 26.03
C PRO A 99 -16.47 2.29 24.61
N PRO A 100 -15.57 2.69 23.69
CA PRO A 100 -15.52 2.11 22.35
C PRO A 100 -15.43 0.59 22.48
N SER A 101 -16.27 -0.12 21.73
CA SER A 101 -16.26 -1.58 21.69
C SER A 101 -14.83 -2.06 21.39
N PRO A 102 -14.30 -3.07 22.09
CA PRO A 102 -13.02 -3.66 21.71
C PRO A 102 -13.10 -4.12 20.25
N PRO A 103 -11.99 -4.02 19.48
CA PRO A 103 -11.98 -4.52 18.11
C PRO A 103 -12.38 -6.00 18.11
N PRO A 104 -13.09 -6.48 17.07
CA PRO A 104 -13.44 -7.88 16.97
C PRO A 104 -12.17 -8.74 17.07
N PRO A 105 -12.23 -9.90 17.73
CA PRO A 105 -11.11 -10.82 17.73
C PRO A 105 -10.71 -11.13 16.29
N PRO A 106 -9.40 -11.28 16.00
CA PRO A 106 -8.97 -11.61 14.66
C PRO A 106 -9.71 -12.87 14.20
N PRO A 107 -10.16 -12.94 12.93
CA PRO A 107 -10.75 -14.17 12.41
C PRO A 107 -9.76 -15.33 12.63
N PRO A 108 -10.27 -16.55 12.88
CA PRO A 108 -9.41 -17.72 13.07
C PRO A 108 -8.41 -17.80 11.92
N ALA A 109 -7.15 -18.07 12.26
CA ALA A 109 -5.97 -17.90 11.42
C ALA A 109 -6.08 -18.62 10.06
N SER A 110 -6.75 -17.97 9.11
CA SER A 110 -6.32 -17.98 7.73
C SER A 110 -4.86 -17.53 7.77
N ASN A 111 -3.94 -18.29 7.17
CA ASN A 111 -2.50 -17.98 7.18
C ASN A 111 -2.17 -16.70 6.36
N TRP A 112 -3.19 -15.88 6.13
CA TRP A 112 -3.22 -14.61 5.44
C TRP A 112 -3.34 -13.46 6.45
N THR A 113 -2.43 -12.51 6.37
CA THR A 113 -2.38 -11.30 7.17
C THR A 113 -2.85 -10.11 6.32
N PRO A 114 -3.83 -9.31 6.75
CA PRO A 114 -4.26 -8.15 5.99
C PRO A 114 -3.11 -7.12 5.85
N VAL A 115 -3.00 -6.52 4.67
CA VAL A 115 -2.05 -5.44 4.42
C VAL A 115 -2.53 -4.18 5.15
N VAL A 116 -1.80 -3.79 6.20
CA VAL A 116 -2.14 -2.64 7.04
C VAL A 116 -2.11 -1.32 6.26
N ASN A 117 -1.11 -1.15 5.39
CA ASN A 117 -0.95 0.05 4.58
C ASN A 117 -0.82 -0.31 3.10
N VAL A 118 -1.93 -0.24 2.37
CA VAL A 118 -1.93 -0.46 0.91
C VAL A 118 -1.12 0.58 0.14
N LYS A 119 -0.83 1.74 0.75
CA LYS A 119 0.01 2.80 0.16
C LYS A 119 1.50 2.59 0.44
N ASP A 120 1.90 1.50 1.11
CA ASP A 120 3.31 1.16 1.27
C ASP A 120 3.95 0.98 -0.12
N PRO A 121 5.11 1.60 -0.39
CA PRO A 121 5.74 1.56 -1.71
C PRO A 121 6.07 0.13 -2.19
N LYS A 122 6.33 -0.81 -1.27
CA LYS A 122 6.58 -2.22 -1.61
C LYS A 122 5.30 -2.90 -2.09
N ILE A 123 4.15 -2.59 -1.48
CA ILE A 123 2.84 -3.11 -1.92
C ILE A 123 2.45 -2.51 -3.27
N GLN A 124 2.69 -1.20 -3.46
CA GLN A 124 2.49 -0.54 -4.75
C GLN A 124 3.35 -1.18 -5.85
N GLN A 125 4.59 -1.53 -5.54
CA GLN A 125 5.47 -2.24 -6.49
C GLN A 125 4.90 -3.61 -6.88
N VAL A 126 4.40 -4.41 -5.93
CA VAL A 126 3.72 -5.70 -6.20
C VAL A 126 2.52 -5.52 -7.14
N ALA A 127 1.69 -4.51 -6.87
CA ALA A 127 0.56 -4.19 -7.73
C ALA A 127 0.98 -3.74 -9.13
N GLN A 128 2.01 -2.89 -9.25
CA GLN A 128 2.52 -2.43 -10.54
C GLN A 128 3.10 -3.58 -11.37
N PHE A 129 3.84 -4.48 -10.73
CA PHE A 129 4.33 -5.69 -11.37
C PHE A 129 3.17 -6.52 -11.92
N ALA A 130 2.14 -6.80 -11.11
CA ALA A 130 0.99 -7.60 -11.53
C ALA A 130 0.29 -7.00 -12.75
N VAL A 131 -0.05 -5.70 -12.69
CA VAL A 131 -0.71 -4.99 -13.79
C VAL A 131 0.15 -4.99 -15.05
N ARG A 132 1.46 -4.79 -14.93
CA ARG A 132 2.36 -4.75 -16.09
C ARG A 132 2.47 -6.12 -16.77
N ILE A 133 2.61 -7.20 -15.99
CA ILE A 133 2.71 -8.55 -16.54
C ILE A 133 1.39 -8.96 -17.20
N ASP A 134 0.24 -8.64 -16.58
CA ASP A 134 -1.07 -8.90 -17.17
C ASP A 134 -1.28 -8.11 -18.47
N ALA A 135 -1.01 -6.79 -18.47
CA ALA A 135 -1.16 -5.93 -19.65
C ALA A 135 -0.31 -6.39 -20.84
N LEU A 136 0.91 -6.90 -20.57
CA LEU A 136 1.76 -7.49 -21.60
C LEU A 136 1.19 -8.82 -22.12
N SER A 137 0.62 -9.64 -21.25
CA SER A 137 0.05 -10.96 -21.59
C SER A 137 -1.24 -10.86 -22.38
N THR A 138 -2.12 -9.90 -22.04
CA THR A 138 -3.41 -9.65 -22.70
C THR A 138 -3.32 -8.70 -23.89
N ARG A 139 -2.15 -8.07 -24.10
CA ARG A 139 -1.91 -7.01 -25.09
C ARG A 139 -2.72 -5.74 -24.84
N GLU A 140 -3.18 -5.51 -23.61
CA GLU A 140 -3.86 -4.29 -23.17
C GLU A 140 -2.84 -3.24 -22.72
N LEU A 141 -1.99 -2.78 -23.64
CA LEU A 141 -0.81 -1.92 -23.31
C LEU A 141 -1.17 -0.56 -22.69
N ASN A 142 -2.43 -0.14 -22.77
CA ASN A 142 -2.93 1.08 -22.13
C ASN A 142 -3.33 0.86 -20.65
N MET A 143 -3.23 -0.37 -20.17
CA MET A 143 -3.62 -0.72 -18.81
C MET A 143 -2.60 -0.21 -17.78
N GLN A 144 -3.09 0.54 -16.80
CA GLN A 144 -2.24 1.18 -15.77
C GLN A 144 -2.85 1.01 -14.38
N LEU A 145 -1.99 0.80 -13.38
CA LEU A 145 -2.41 0.77 -11.98
C LEU A 145 -2.87 2.17 -11.54
N LEU A 146 -4.08 2.28 -10.99
CA LEU A 146 -4.58 3.49 -10.37
C LEU A 146 -4.36 3.48 -8.86
N ASN A 147 -4.87 2.46 -8.18
CA ASN A 147 -4.65 2.27 -6.74
C ASN A 147 -4.75 0.80 -6.33
N VAL A 148 -4.21 0.50 -5.15
CA VAL A 148 -4.50 -0.73 -4.40
C VAL A 148 -5.62 -0.42 -3.42
N VAL A 149 -6.69 -1.19 -3.48
CA VAL A 149 -7.91 -1.04 -2.67
C VAL A 149 -7.74 -1.77 -1.33
N SER A 150 -7.30 -3.03 -1.40
CA SER A 150 -7.07 -3.90 -0.24
C SER A 150 -6.05 -4.97 -0.60
N GLY A 151 -5.57 -5.68 0.41
CA GLY A 151 -4.73 -6.84 0.16
C GLY A 151 -4.47 -7.66 1.41
N GLU A 152 -3.97 -8.86 1.19
CA GLU A 152 -3.56 -9.81 2.21
C GLU A 152 -2.24 -10.49 1.79
N THR A 153 -1.41 -10.85 2.77
CA THR A 153 -0.12 -11.50 2.56
C THR A 153 -0.02 -12.81 3.32
N GLN A 154 0.68 -13.79 2.75
CA GLN A 154 0.90 -15.08 3.37
C GLN A 154 2.36 -15.51 3.13
N PRO A 155 3.11 -15.94 4.14
CA PRO A 155 4.46 -16.47 3.92
C PRO A 155 4.40 -17.75 3.06
N SER A 156 5.29 -17.85 2.06
CA SER A 156 5.29 -18.97 1.09
C SER A 156 6.68 -19.20 0.49
N ASN A 157 7.22 -20.41 0.64
CA ASN A 157 8.46 -20.87 -0.02
C ASN A 157 9.64 -19.87 -0.04
N GLY A 158 9.94 -19.21 1.10
CA GLY A 158 11.03 -18.24 1.22
C GLY A 158 10.70 -16.82 0.75
N GLY A 159 9.48 -16.57 0.28
CA GLY A 159 8.91 -15.27 -0.02
C GLY A 159 7.51 -15.10 0.58
N TYR A 160 6.69 -14.32 -0.10
CA TYR A 160 5.31 -14.06 0.28
C TYR A 160 4.38 -14.20 -0.93
N ASN A 161 3.24 -14.80 -0.66
CA ASN A 161 2.03 -14.69 -1.46
C ASN A 161 1.36 -13.35 -1.15
N TYR A 162 0.92 -12.65 -2.18
CA TYR A 162 0.21 -11.37 -2.13
C TYR A 162 -1.09 -11.52 -2.90
N ARG A 163 -2.22 -11.34 -2.22
CA ARG A 163 -3.52 -11.24 -2.87
C ARG A 163 -4.00 -9.81 -2.72
N LEU A 164 -4.03 -9.08 -3.81
CA LEU A 164 -4.31 -7.64 -3.85
C LEU A 164 -5.56 -7.37 -4.68
N VAL A 165 -6.43 -6.49 -4.21
CA VAL A 165 -7.48 -5.89 -5.04
C VAL A 165 -6.95 -4.56 -5.57
N VAL A 166 -6.87 -4.44 -6.89
CA VAL A 166 -6.32 -3.27 -7.57
C VAL A 166 -7.37 -2.63 -8.46
N THR A 167 -7.34 -1.30 -8.56
CA THR A 167 -8.04 -0.57 -9.61
C THR A 167 -7.10 -0.22 -10.73
N VAL A 168 -7.59 -0.28 -11.97
CA VAL A 168 -6.80 0.03 -13.17
C VAL A 168 -7.57 0.94 -14.12
N SER A 169 -6.85 1.70 -14.92
CA SER A 169 -7.37 2.38 -16.12
C SER A 169 -6.98 1.58 -17.36
N GLY A 170 -7.71 1.76 -18.46
CA GLY A 170 -7.37 1.19 -19.77
C GLY A 170 -7.59 -0.31 -19.95
N GLY A 171 -7.91 -1.05 -18.87
CA GLY A 171 -8.37 -2.43 -18.93
C GLY A 171 -9.88 -2.56 -19.12
N LYS A 172 -10.35 -3.78 -19.40
CA LYS A 172 -11.79 -4.08 -19.57
C LYS A 172 -12.65 -3.84 -18.33
N TYR A 173 -12.09 -4.06 -17.15
CA TYR A 173 -12.74 -3.91 -15.85
C TYR A 173 -12.04 -2.84 -15.03
N THR A 174 -12.76 -2.24 -14.08
CA THR A 174 -12.18 -1.22 -13.19
C THR A 174 -11.37 -1.83 -12.06
N GLN A 175 -11.76 -3.01 -11.57
CA GLN A 175 -11.11 -3.71 -10.46
C GLN A 175 -10.71 -5.13 -10.82
N TYR A 176 -9.58 -5.57 -10.27
CA TYR A 176 -9.06 -6.91 -10.43
C TYR A 176 -8.49 -7.43 -9.10
N GLU A 177 -8.56 -8.73 -8.90
CA GLU A 177 -7.75 -9.44 -7.93
C GLU A 177 -6.48 -9.96 -8.57
N ALA A 178 -5.36 -9.50 -8.05
CA ALA A 178 -4.01 -9.91 -8.42
C ALA A 178 -3.47 -10.87 -7.37
N PHE A 179 -3.03 -12.05 -7.79
CA PHE A 179 -2.33 -13.00 -6.95
C PHE A 179 -0.87 -13.12 -7.40
N VAL A 180 0.07 -12.73 -6.55
CA VAL A 180 1.50 -12.66 -6.85
C VAL A 180 2.28 -13.41 -5.80
N TRP A 181 3.32 -14.13 -6.19
CA TRP A 181 4.36 -14.60 -5.28
C TRP A 181 5.65 -13.79 -5.50
N GLY A 182 6.36 -13.44 -4.43
CA GLY A 182 7.69 -12.84 -4.58
C GLY A 182 8.42 -12.55 -3.28
N ILE A 183 9.66 -12.08 -3.42
CA ILE A 183 10.55 -11.73 -2.30
C ILE A 183 10.83 -10.22 -2.35
N LEU A 184 10.41 -9.49 -1.32
CA LEU A 184 10.64 -8.05 -1.23
C LEU A 184 12.14 -7.71 -1.25
N GLY A 185 12.49 -6.64 -1.96
CA GLY A 185 13.89 -6.21 -2.15
C GLY A 185 14.65 -6.97 -3.24
N THR A 186 13.99 -7.91 -3.94
CA THR A 186 14.56 -8.66 -5.07
C THR A 186 13.72 -8.48 -6.34
N THR A 187 14.15 -9.07 -7.46
CA THR A 187 13.38 -9.19 -8.71
C THR A 187 12.69 -10.55 -8.89
N SER A 188 12.77 -11.45 -7.89
CA SER A 188 12.20 -12.80 -7.91
C SER A 188 10.69 -12.80 -7.63
N TRP A 189 9.90 -12.46 -8.66
CA TRP A 189 8.46 -12.22 -8.55
C TRP A 189 7.74 -12.97 -9.66
N GLN A 190 6.56 -13.52 -9.36
CA GLN A 190 5.75 -14.30 -10.29
C GLN A 190 4.28 -13.94 -10.13
N LEU A 191 3.63 -13.55 -11.23
CA LEU A 191 2.18 -13.39 -11.28
C LEU A 191 1.54 -14.79 -11.34
N LEU A 192 0.74 -15.14 -10.35
CA LEU A 192 0.04 -16.43 -10.26
C LEU A 192 -1.35 -16.36 -10.89
N SER A 193 -2.08 -15.26 -10.67
CA SER A 193 -3.35 -14.98 -11.35
C SER A 193 -3.66 -13.49 -11.37
N PHE A 194 -4.48 -13.08 -12.33
CA PHE A 194 -5.03 -11.73 -12.42
C PHE A 194 -6.46 -11.84 -12.95
N THR A 195 -7.45 -11.58 -12.10
CA THR A 195 -8.86 -11.91 -12.37
C THR A 195 -9.77 -10.69 -12.15
N PRO A 196 -10.76 -10.45 -13.01
CA PRO A 196 -11.65 -9.29 -12.86
C PRO A 196 -12.59 -9.44 -11.66
N MET A 197 -12.81 -8.33 -10.96
CA MET A 197 -13.85 -8.20 -9.92
C MET A 197 -15.12 -7.62 -10.55
N TYR A 198 -16.25 -8.33 -10.40
CA TYR A 198 -17.54 -7.98 -10.99
C TYR A 198 -18.33 -6.96 -10.16
#